data_AF-A0A0H4C9B4-F1
#
_entry.id   AF-A0A0H4C9B4-F1
#
_cell.length_a   1.000
_cell.length_b   1.000
_cell.length_c   1.000
_cell.angle_alpha   90.00
_cell.angle_beta   90.00
_cell.angle_gamma   90.00
#
_symmetry.space_group_name_H-M   'P 1'
#
loop_
_entity.id
_entity.type
_entity.pdbx_description
1 polymer ?
#
loop_
_entity_poly.entity_id
_entity_poly.type
_entity_poly.pdbx_seq_one_letter_code
_entity_poly.pdbx_strand_id
1 'polypeptide(L)'
;MAIGSGLGAQLGIAAETTYGVFVAPTKFLEFTKESLVLKKTTAQSSGIAAGRLMALSSRRVVTRREASGSVDLEVTNKGMGLLLQALMGTTVTPVQQGVTTAYLQTHTLASVAGKSLTIQKGVPLTSGTVTDKTFVGCKVVSGEFSCEVGGMLAASFEVDGKDCDEGQTLAAASYSNMSPFHFGQMAVKSGTFGAETALDGIRKVSVKIERPQDVERFYAGQSALKKEPIENDLVKISGSLETDYVATTLDDLHTSDGATSLVWEFVGGLIASTYYETFRITLPAVKLDEGPPVVDGYGVVKPTFNFTALYDGTNLPKIEYISTDVTL
;
A
#
# COMPACT_ATOMS: atom_id res chain seq x y z
N MET A 1 -17.94 19.43 -13.01
CA MET A 1 -17.46 20.79 -13.34
C MET A 1 -16.08 20.64 -13.93
N ALA A 2 -15.77 21.26 -15.06
CA ALA A 2 -14.43 21.20 -15.66
C ALA A 2 -13.50 22.08 -14.83
N ILE A 3 -12.53 21.48 -14.12
CA ILE A 3 -11.61 22.20 -13.24
C ILE A 3 -10.20 22.03 -13.79
N GLY A 4 -9.57 23.14 -14.18
CA GLY A 4 -8.25 23.14 -14.83
C GLY A 4 -7.04 23.10 -13.89
N SER A 5 -7.20 22.50 -12.71
CA SER A 5 -6.17 22.38 -11.67
C SER A 5 -6.27 21.01 -11.00
N GLY A 6 -5.32 20.65 -10.11
CA GLY A 6 -5.30 19.36 -9.41
C GLY A 6 -6.60 18.97 -8.68
N LEU A 7 -7.50 19.93 -8.42
CA LEU A 7 -8.85 19.69 -7.90
C LEU A 7 -9.75 18.88 -8.85
N GLY A 8 -9.45 18.86 -10.15
CA GLY A 8 -10.13 18.03 -11.15
C GLY A 8 -9.49 16.65 -11.34
N ALA A 9 -8.48 16.29 -10.53
CA ALA A 9 -7.82 15.01 -10.64
C ALA A 9 -8.68 13.90 -10.01
N GLN A 10 -8.49 12.67 -10.51
CA GLN A 10 -9.17 11.48 -10.01
C GLN A 10 -8.26 10.27 -10.11
N LEU A 11 -8.41 9.32 -9.20
CA LEU A 11 -7.70 8.04 -9.22
C LEU A 11 -8.71 6.91 -9.08
N GLY A 12 -8.82 6.09 -10.12
CA GLY A 12 -9.67 4.92 -10.17
C GLY A 12 -8.84 3.64 -10.20
N ILE A 13 -9.32 2.59 -9.54
CA ILE A 13 -8.71 1.26 -9.54
C ILE A 13 -9.73 0.17 -9.88
N ALA A 14 -9.24 -0.92 -10.46
CA ALA A 14 -9.97 -2.17 -10.65
C ALA A 14 -8.99 -3.36 -10.59
N ALA A 15 -9.47 -4.53 -10.17
CA ALA A 15 -8.69 -5.77 -10.26
C ALA A 15 -8.70 -6.31 -11.69
N GLU A 16 -7.52 -6.68 -12.18
CA GLU A 16 -7.39 -7.36 -13.47
C GLU A 16 -7.67 -8.85 -13.32
N THR A 17 -8.33 -9.44 -14.31
CA THR A 17 -8.49 -10.90 -14.42
C THR A 17 -7.29 -11.56 -15.09
N THR A 18 -6.58 -10.83 -15.94
CA THR A 18 -5.38 -11.26 -16.66
C THR A 18 -4.36 -10.13 -16.63
N TYR A 19 -3.11 -10.45 -16.32
CA TYR A 19 -2.05 -9.47 -16.14
C TYR A 19 -1.85 -8.56 -17.37
N GLY A 20 -2.06 -7.25 -17.16
CA GLY A 20 -1.88 -6.23 -18.20
C GLY A 20 -3.02 -6.18 -19.21
N VAL A 21 -4.19 -6.70 -18.87
CA VAL A 21 -5.44 -6.52 -19.63
C VAL A 21 -6.29 -5.51 -18.90
N PHE A 22 -6.60 -4.41 -19.59
CA PHE A 22 -7.39 -3.32 -19.04
C PHE A 22 -8.75 -3.78 -18.52
N VAL A 23 -9.06 -3.39 -17.28
CA VAL A 23 -10.39 -3.46 -16.69
C VAL A 23 -10.80 -2.04 -16.29
N ALA A 24 -12.00 -1.62 -16.69
CA ALA A 24 -12.49 -0.29 -16.37
C ALA A 24 -12.54 -0.08 -14.84
N PRO A 25 -11.98 1.01 -14.30
CA PRO A 25 -12.02 1.33 -12.89
C PRO A 25 -13.45 1.34 -12.33
N THR A 26 -13.65 0.67 -11.19
CA THR A 26 -14.95 0.61 -10.50
C THR A 26 -14.89 1.23 -9.10
N LYS A 27 -13.70 1.40 -8.54
CA LYS A 27 -13.48 2.03 -7.24
C LYS A 27 -12.62 3.26 -7.41
N PHE A 28 -12.97 4.34 -6.71
CA PHE A 28 -12.21 5.58 -6.74
C PHE A 28 -11.70 5.90 -5.34
N LEU A 29 -10.45 6.30 -5.28
CA LEU A 29 -9.74 6.59 -4.05
C LEU A 29 -9.57 8.09 -3.90
N GLU A 30 -9.74 8.56 -2.67
CA GLU A 30 -9.27 9.88 -2.28
C GLU A 30 -7.76 9.75 -2.00
N PHE A 31 -6.94 10.52 -2.71
CA PHE A 31 -5.49 10.44 -2.62
C PHE A 31 -4.92 11.82 -2.29
N THR A 32 -3.85 11.83 -1.50
CA THR A 32 -3.13 13.04 -1.12
C THR A 32 -2.08 13.37 -2.18
N LYS A 33 -1.44 12.35 -2.75
CA LYS A 33 -0.38 12.49 -3.76
C LYS A 33 -0.25 11.22 -4.61
N GLU A 34 0.15 11.39 -5.86
CA GLU A 34 0.53 10.28 -6.74
C GLU A 34 1.81 10.64 -7.52
N SER A 35 2.63 9.62 -7.81
CA SER A 35 3.86 9.77 -8.60
C SER A 35 3.98 8.74 -9.75
N LEU A 36 2.85 8.15 -10.16
CA LEU A 36 2.81 7.11 -11.20
C LEU A 36 3.19 7.69 -12.56
N VAL A 37 4.25 7.13 -13.16
CA VAL A 37 4.77 7.59 -14.46
C VAL A 37 5.13 6.44 -15.38
N LEU A 38 4.96 6.68 -16.68
CA LEU A 38 5.48 5.82 -17.74
C LEU A 38 6.99 6.06 -17.91
N LYS A 39 7.78 5.02 -17.72
CA LYS A 39 9.22 4.99 -17.98
C LYS A 39 9.48 4.28 -19.31
N LYS A 40 10.30 4.90 -20.16
CA LYS A 40 10.70 4.37 -21.46
C LYS A 40 12.22 4.33 -21.55
N THR A 41 12.77 3.16 -21.87
CA THR A 41 14.18 3.05 -22.25
C THR A 41 14.29 3.22 -23.77
N THR A 42 15.16 4.12 -24.22
CA THR A 42 15.40 4.35 -25.66
C THR A 42 16.85 4.11 -26.03
N ALA A 43 17.08 3.48 -27.19
CA ALA A 43 18.39 3.34 -27.79
C ALA A 43 18.53 4.26 -29.00
N GLN A 44 19.71 4.84 -29.18
CA GLN A 44 20.06 5.67 -30.32
C GLN A 44 21.12 4.96 -31.17
N SER A 45 20.86 4.78 -32.47
CA SER A 45 21.86 4.21 -33.37
C SER A 45 23.05 5.14 -33.57
N SER A 46 24.27 4.59 -33.50
CA SER A 46 25.56 5.28 -33.67
C SER A 46 26.10 5.27 -35.11
N GLY A 47 25.30 4.87 -36.11
CA GLY A 47 25.78 4.71 -37.48
C GLY A 47 26.34 6.01 -38.09
N ILE A 48 27.63 6.00 -38.45
CA ILE A 48 28.37 7.12 -39.04
C ILE A 48 27.96 7.31 -40.50
N ALA A 49 27.74 8.55 -40.93
CA ALA A 49 27.49 8.90 -42.33
C ALA A 49 28.09 10.28 -42.66
N ALA A 50 28.69 10.41 -43.84
CA ALA A 50 29.25 11.66 -44.31
C ALA A 50 28.17 12.77 -44.39
N GLY A 51 28.54 14.01 -44.05
CA GLY A 51 27.64 15.17 -44.11
C GLY A 51 26.64 15.28 -42.95
N ARG A 52 26.77 14.46 -41.89
CA ARG A 52 25.93 14.54 -40.68
C ARG A 52 26.76 14.85 -39.46
N LEU A 53 26.37 15.89 -38.73
CA LEU A 53 26.99 16.31 -37.47
C LEU A 53 26.19 15.86 -36.23
N MET A 54 24.95 15.38 -36.43
CA MET A 54 24.06 14.90 -35.36
C MET A 54 23.47 13.53 -35.70
N ALA A 55 23.05 12.80 -34.66
CA ALA A 55 22.38 11.52 -34.81
C ALA A 55 20.97 11.72 -35.41
N LEU A 56 20.56 10.80 -36.28
CA LEU A 56 19.27 10.87 -36.96
C LEU A 56 18.13 10.51 -35.98
N SER A 57 17.09 11.35 -35.91
CA SER A 57 15.95 11.13 -34.99
C SER A 57 15.18 9.83 -35.28
N SER A 58 15.03 9.46 -36.56
CA SER A 58 14.34 8.23 -36.98
C SER A 58 15.06 6.95 -36.55
N ARG A 59 16.30 7.05 -36.05
CA ARG A 59 17.06 5.90 -35.52
C ARG A 59 17.00 5.80 -34.00
N ARG A 60 16.14 6.58 -33.35
CA ARG A 60 15.80 6.41 -31.94
C ARG A 60 14.69 5.38 -31.82
N VAL A 61 14.95 4.30 -31.09
CA VAL A 61 13.97 3.23 -30.87
C VAL A 61 13.68 3.06 -29.38
N VAL A 62 12.44 2.75 -29.02
CA VAL A 62 12.06 2.41 -27.65
C VAL A 62 12.32 0.92 -27.46
N THR A 63 13.19 0.58 -26.51
CA THR A 63 13.62 -0.80 -26.25
C THR A 63 12.92 -1.43 -25.05
N ARG A 64 12.38 -0.62 -24.13
CA ARG A 64 11.57 -1.05 -22.97
C ARG A 64 10.52 0.00 -22.64
N ARG A 65 9.35 -0.48 -22.18
CA ARG A 65 8.30 0.35 -21.57
C ARG A 65 7.86 -0.30 -20.27
N GLU A 66 7.65 0.53 -19.26
CA GLU A 66 7.17 0.14 -17.95
C GLU A 66 6.52 1.34 -17.26
N ALA A 67 5.75 1.11 -16.21
CA ALA A 67 5.25 2.13 -15.33
C ALA A 67 5.69 1.87 -13.89
N SER A 68 5.89 2.93 -13.13
CA SER A 68 6.21 2.83 -11.70
C SER A 68 5.83 4.11 -10.98
N GLY A 69 5.60 4.02 -9.67
CA GLY A 69 5.45 5.17 -8.79
C GLY A 69 4.66 4.80 -7.55
N SER A 70 4.32 5.81 -6.78
CA SER A 70 3.61 5.68 -5.51
C SER A 70 2.22 6.29 -5.56
N VAL A 71 1.34 5.78 -4.70
CA VAL A 71 0.05 6.38 -4.36
C VAL A 71 0.01 6.59 -2.86
N ASP A 72 -0.12 7.84 -2.44
CA ASP A 72 -0.20 8.25 -1.04
C ASP A 72 -1.65 8.67 -0.72
N LEU A 73 -2.22 8.12 0.34
CA LEU A 73 -3.59 8.37 0.78
C LEU A 73 -3.74 8.18 2.29
N GLU A 74 -4.86 8.66 2.84
CA GLU A 74 -5.28 8.32 4.19
C GLU A 74 -6.14 7.04 4.19
N VAL A 75 -5.89 6.13 5.13
CA VAL A 75 -6.69 4.91 5.26
C VAL A 75 -8.07 5.27 5.78
N THR A 76 -9.08 5.04 4.95
CA THR A 76 -10.48 5.30 5.28
C THR A 76 -11.24 4.04 5.67
N ASN A 77 -12.41 4.24 6.26
CA ASN A 77 -13.34 3.18 6.65
C ASN A 77 -14.01 2.43 5.49
N LYS A 78 -13.88 2.86 4.22
CA LYS A 78 -14.36 2.08 3.04
C LYS A 78 -13.38 2.14 1.88
N GLY A 79 -13.50 1.22 0.92
CA GLY A 79 -12.80 1.28 -0.37
C GLY A 79 -11.33 0.84 -0.36
N MET A 80 -10.78 0.44 0.79
CA MET A 80 -9.39 -0.01 0.91
C MET A 80 -9.14 -1.45 0.47
N GLY A 81 -10.21 -2.26 0.32
CA GLY A 81 -10.12 -3.70 0.12
C GLY A 81 -9.26 -4.15 -1.06
N LEU A 82 -9.35 -3.48 -2.22
CA LEU A 82 -8.56 -3.82 -3.41
C LEU A 82 -7.06 -3.60 -3.23
N LEU A 83 -6.66 -2.49 -2.57
CA LEU A 83 -5.25 -2.19 -2.29
C LEU A 83 -4.68 -3.17 -1.26
N LEU A 84 -5.44 -3.47 -0.21
CA LEU A 84 -5.06 -4.45 0.80
C LEU A 84 -4.91 -5.86 0.19
N GLN A 85 -5.83 -6.25 -0.69
CA GLN A 85 -5.72 -7.51 -1.43
C GLN A 85 -4.48 -7.53 -2.34
N ALA A 86 -4.17 -6.43 -3.02
CA ALA A 86 -2.99 -6.34 -3.89
C ALA A 86 -1.68 -6.39 -3.09
N LEU A 87 -1.66 -5.87 -1.86
CA LEU A 87 -0.50 -5.91 -0.96
C LEU A 87 -0.31 -7.30 -0.29
N MET A 88 -1.40 -7.88 0.23
CA MET A 88 -1.35 -9.11 1.03
C MET A 88 -1.45 -10.38 0.16
N GLY A 89 -1.99 -10.30 -1.06
CA GLY A 89 -2.05 -11.39 -2.04
C GLY A 89 -3.26 -12.33 -1.90
N THR A 90 -3.90 -12.39 -0.73
CA THR A 90 -5.06 -13.24 -0.49
C THR A 90 -6.29 -12.75 -1.24
N THR A 91 -7.03 -13.66 -1.89
CA THR A 91 -8.35 -13.34 -2.45
C THR A 91 -9.36 -13.22 -1.31
N VAL A 92 -9.93 -12.04 -1.10
CA VAL A 92 -10.87 -11.81 0.02
C VAL A 92 -12.28 -11.58 -0.51
N THR A 93 -13.25 -12.27 0.09
CA THR A 93 -14.67 -11.93 -0.06
C THR A 93 -15.15 -11.41 1.28
N PRO A 94 -15.69 -10.18 1.37
CA PRO A 94 -16.20 -9.64 2.63
C PRO A 94 -17.25 -10.58 3.24
N VAL A 95 -17.06 -10.95 4.51
CA VAL A 95 -17.94 -11.88 5.23
C VAL A 95 -18.86 -11.09 6.15
N GLN A 96 -20.18 -11.21 5.92
CA GLN A 96 -21.19 -10.55 6.75
C GLN A 96 -21.06 -11.01 8.21
N GLN A 97 -21.09 -10.04 9.12
CA GLN A 97 -20.98 -10.26 10.55
C GLN A 97 -22.37 -10.31 11.19
N GLY A 98 -22.83 -11.51 11.55
CA GLY A 98 -24.21 -11.72 11.99
C GLY A 98 -25.24 -11.26 10.94
N VAL A 99 -26.46 -10.95 11.37
CA VAL A 99 -27.48 -10.35 10.50
C VAL A 99 -27.37 -8.82 10.56
N THR A 100 -26.22 -8.29 10.16
CA THR A 100 -25.91 -6.85 10.22
C THR A 100 -25.35 -6.30 8.91
N THR A 101 -25.11 -5.00 8.86
CA THR A 101 -24.46 -4.32 7.74
C THR A 101 -22.93 -4.29 7.84
N ALA A 102 -22.34 -4.90 8.86
CA ALA A 102 -20.90 -5.02 9.02
C ALA A 102 -20.36 -6.22 8.23
N TYR A 103 -19.30 -6.00 7.47
CA TYR A 103 -18.60 -7.01 6.69
C TYR A 103 -17.12 -7.01 7.06
N LEU A 104 -16.60 -8.19 7.39
CA LEU A 104 -15.19 -8.40 7.72
C LEU A 104 -14.42 -8.85 6.48
N GLN A 105 -13.31 -8.18 6.22
CA GLN A 105 -12.31 -8.57 5.25
C GLN A 105 -11.04 -8.99 6.01
N THR A 106 -10.59 -10.22 5.79
CA THR A 106 -9.35 -10.73 6.41
C THR A 106 -8.33 -10.98 5.32
N HIS A 107 -7.36 -10.08 5.23
CA HIS A 107 -6.26 -10.13 4.26
C HIS A 107 -5.04 -10.78 4.92
N THR A 108 -4.93 -12.10 4.80
CA THR A 108 -3.76 -12.86 5.25
C THR A 108 -2.61 -12.74 4.25
N LEU A 109 -1.37 -12.89 4.70
CA LEU A 109 -0.22 -12.91 3.80
C LEU A 109 -0.23 -14.17 2.93
N ALA A 110 -0.26 -14.00 1.62
CA ALA A 110 -0.22 -15.09 0.62
C ALA A 110 0.48 -14.62 -0.66
N SER A 111 0.72 -15.52 -1.62
CA SER A 111 1.35 -15.17 -2.91
C SER A 111 0.56 -14.09 -3.67
N VAL A 112 1.26 -13.13 -4.26
CA VAL A 112 0.66 -12.08 -5.13
C VAL A 112 0.51 -12.50 -6.60
N ALA A 113 0.81 -13.76 -6.94
CA ALA A 113 0.66 -14.25 -8.30
C ALA A 113 -0.78 -14.07 -8.82
N GLY A 114 -0.93 -13.54 -10.04
CA GLY A 114 -2.22 -13.23 -10.65
C GLY A 114 -2.95 -12.02 -10.07
N LYS A 115 -2.42 -11.37 -9.02
CA LYS A 115 -3.01 -10.16 -8.42
C LYS A 115 -2.44 -8.91 -9.07
N SER A 116 -3.10 -8.36 -10.07
CA SER A 116 -2.74 -7.07 -10.65
C SER A 116 -3.94 -6.14 -10.69
N LEU A 117 -3.64 -4.84 -10.70
CA LEU A 117 -4.62 -3.78 -10.76
C LEU A 117 -4.49 -3.03 -12.09
N THR A 118 -5.61 -2.52 -12.57
CA THR A 118 -5.63 -1.38 -13.48
C THR A 118 -5.77 -0.14 -12.61
N ILE A 119 -4.91 0.85 -12.81
CA ILE A 119 -4.97 2.16 -12.14
C ILE A 119 -5.15 3.21 -13.22
N GLN A 120 -6.25 3.95 -13.19
CA GLN A 120 -6.50 5.05 -14.11
C GLN A 120 -6.43 6.36 -13.36
N LYS A 121 -5.55 7.26 -13.79
CA LYS A 121 -5.53 8.62 -13.29
C LYS A 121 -6.13 9.58 -14.32
N GLY A 122 -6.94 10.50 -13.82
CA GLY A 122 -7.41 11.66 -14.55
C GLY A 122 -6.52 12.86 -14.21
N VAL A 123 -5.84 13.42 -15.22
CA VAL A 123 -5.01 14.62 -15.07
C VAL A 123 -5.68 15.79 -15.80
N PRO A 124 -6.15 16.82 -15.09
CA PRO A 124 -6.81 17.98 -15.68
C PRO A 124 -5.81 18.87 -16.43
N LEU A 125 -6.17 19.26 -17.64
CA LEU A 125 -5.53 20.33 -18.39
C LEU A 125 -6.05 21.68 -17.89
N THR A 126 -5.31 22.76 -18.12
CA THR A 126 -5.76 24.12 -17.79
C THR A 126 -7.04 24.54 -18.53
N SER A 127 -7.39 23.84 -19.62
CA SER A 127 -8.66 23.98 -20.33
C SER A 127 -9.88 23.39 -19.59
N GLY A 128 -9.64 22.63 -18.51
CA GLY A 128 -10.67 21.89 -17.77
C GLY A 128 -10.98 20.50 -18.32
N THR A 129 -10.39 20.10 -19.46
CA THR A 129 -10.45 18.72 -19.97
C THR A 129 -9.56 17.82 -19.11
N VAL A 130 -10.09 16.71 -18.64
CA VAL A 130 -9.31 15.71 -17.89
C VAL A 130 -8.78 14.64 -18.86
N THR A 131 -7.46 14.51 -18.93
CA THR A 131 -6.78 13.48 -19.73
C THR A 131 -6.65 12.20 -18.91
N ASP A 132 -6.84 11.05 -19.54
CA ASP A 132 -6.63 9.76 -18.90
C ASP A 132 -5.18 9.30 -19.05
N LYS A 133 -4.66 8.70 -17.98
CA LYS A 133 -3.45 7.88 -18.00
C LYS A 133 -3.78 6.58 -17.31
N THR A 134 -3.87 5.52 -18.11
CA THR A 134 -4.32 4.22 -17.68
C THR A 134 -3.13 3.28 -17.55
N PHE A 135 -2.78 2.93 -16.33
CA PHE A 135 -1.75 1.97 -16.01
C PHE A 135 -2.35 0.57 -15.91
N VAL A 136 -1.75 -0.39 -16.61
CA VAL A 136 -2.17 -1.79 -16.63
C VAL A 136 -1.08 -2.69 -16.06
N GLY A 137 -1.46 -3.83 -15.51
CA GLY A 137 -0.54 -4.78 -14.89
C GLY A 137 0.16 -4.21 -13.66
N CYS A 138 -0.54 -3.39 -12.87
CA CYS A 138 0.00 -2.79 -11.65
C CYS A 138 0.08 -3.82 -10.52
N LYS A 139 1.30 -4.10 -10.06
CA LYS A 139 1.61 -4.86 -8.85
C LYS A 139 1.96 -3.90 -7.73
N VAL A 140 1.45 -4.15 -6.52
CA VAL A 140 1.93 -3.43 -5.32
C VAL A 140 3.20 -4.12 -4.82
N VAL A 141 4.29 -3.37 -4.73
CA VAL A 141 5.62 -3.87 -4.30
C VAL A 141 5.86 -3.57 -2.83
N SER A 142 5.31 -2.49 -2.31
CA SER A 142 5.30 -2.22 -0.87
C SER A 142 4.10 -1.40 -0.44
N GLY A 143 3.70 -1.56 0.81
CA GLY A 143 2.71 -0.74 1.49
C GLY A 143 3.25 -0.30 2.84
N GLU A 144 3.29 1.00 3.09
CA GLU A 144 3.69 1.58 4.38
C GLU A 144 2.50 2.27 5.03
N PHE A 145 2.24 1.92 6.28
CA PHE A 145 1.19 2.51 7.11
C PHE A 145 1.84 3.26 8.26
N SER A 146 1.39 4.47 8.55
CA SER A 146 1.92 5.25 9.68
C SER A 146 0.84 6.10 10.34
N CYS A 147 0.93 6.25 11.66
CA CYS A 147 0.11 7.18 12.41
C CYS A 147 0.93 7.76 13.57
N GLU A 148 0.86 9.07 13.74
CA GLU A 148 1.53 9.81 14.81
C GLU A 148 0.54 10.63 15.62
N VAL A 149 0.93 11.08 16.81
CA VAL A 149 0.08 11.92 17.67
C VAL A 149 -0.45 13.12 16.90
N GLY A 150 -1.77 13.25 16.83
CA GLY A 150 -2.46 14.34 16.12
C GLY A 150 -2.61 14.14 14.61
N GLY A 151 -2.13 13.03 14.06
CA GLY A 151 -2.24 12.66 12.66
C GLY A 151 -3.39 11.70 12.33
N MET A 152 -3.59 11.49 11.02
CA MET A 152 -4.44 10.43 10.47
C MET A 152 -3.59 9.19 10.19
N LEU A 153 -4.24 8.04 9.99
CA LEU A 153 -3.56 6.85 9.49
C LEU A 153 -3.24 7.05 8.00
N ALA A 154 -1.99 7.32 7.68
CA ALA A 154 -1.51 7.47 6.32
C ALA A 154 -1.04 6.14 5.75
N ALA A 155 -1.27 5.92 4.46
CA ALA A 155 -0.76 4.79 3.71
C ALA A 155 -0.07 5.24 2.41
N SER A 156 1.09 4.64 2.13
CA SER A 156 1.80 4.79 0.86
C SER A 156 1.95 3.44 0.18
N PHE A 157 1.49 3.33 -1.06
CA PHE A 157 1.58 2.11 -1.86
C PHE A 157 2.52 2.34 -3.05
N GLU A 158 3.62 1.59 -3.08
CA GLU A 158 4.53 1.56 -4.22
C GLU A 158 4.05 0.55 -5.25
N VAL A 159 3.98 0.99 -6.50
CA VAL A 159 3.38 0.24 -7.61
C VAL A 159 4.37 0.09 -8.76
N ASP A 160 4.42 -1.13 -9.29
CA ASP A 160 5.12 -1.51 -10.50
C ASP A 160 4.11 -1.94 -11.57
N GLY A 161 3.99 -1.19 -12.67
CA GLY A 161 3.00 -1.39 -13.73
C GLY A 161 3.61 -1.80 -15.07
N LYS A 162 2.91 -2.65 -15.83
CA LYS A 162 3.37 -3.18 -17.14
C LYS A 162 3.55 -2.10 -18.19
N ASP A 163 2.54 -1.23 -18.35
CA ASP A 163 2.53 -0.14 -19.32
C ASP A 163 1.56 0.96 -18.88
N CYS A 164 1.63 2.10 -19.57
CA CYS A 164 0.64 3.17 -19.52
C CYS A 164 0.02 3.35 -20.92
N ASP A 165 -1.30 3.28 -20.97
CA ASP A 165 -2.14 3.55 -22.13
C ASP A 165 -2.93 4.85 -21.92
N GLU A 166 -3.00 5.68 -22.96
CA GLU A 166 -3.72 6.96 -22.97
C GLU A 166 -4.85 6.94 -24.03
N GLY A 167 -5.18 5.76 -24.57
CA GLY A 167 -6.27 5.57 -25.53
C GLY A 167 -7.58 5.11 -24.90
N GLN A 168 -7.66 4.98 -23.57
CA GLN A 168 -8.84 4.46 -22.89
C GLN A 168 -9.84 5.57 -22.61
N THR A 169 -11.09 5.20 -22.34
CA THR A 169 -12.07 6.18 -21.87
C THR A 169 -11.87 6.40 -20.37
N LEU A 170 -11.80 7.67 -19.96
CA LEU A 170 -11.77 8.04 -18.55
C LEU A 170 -13.05 7.58 -17.84
N ALA A 171 -12.93 6.76 -16.81
CA ALA A 171 -14.06 6.29 -16.02
C ALA A 171 -14.67 7.44 -15.21
N ALA A 172 -16.00 7.43 -15.07
CA ALA A 172 -16.71 8.41 -14.28
C ALA A 172 -16.47 8.17 -12.78
N ALA A 173 -15.88 9.14 -12.08
CA ALA A 173 -15.59 9.02 -10.65
C ALA A 173 -16.86 8.88 -9.81
N SER A 174 -16.78 7.98 -8.82
CA SER A 174 -17.81 7.78 -7.80
C SER A 174 -17.13 7.54 -6.45
N TYR A 175 -17.43 8.40 -5.48
CA TYR A 175 -16.87 8.33 -4.13
C TYR A 175 -17.95 7.90 -3.15
N SER A 176 -17.63 6.93 -2.31
CA SER A 176 -18.49 6.56 -1.18
C SER A 176 -18.26 7.55 -0.04
N ASN A 177 -19.27 7.75 0.83
CA ASN A 177 -19.06 8.53 2.04
C ASN A 177 -18.10 7.77 2.97
N MET A 178 -16.89 8.32 3.11
CA MET A 178 -15.73 7.72 3.77
C MET A 178 -15.18 8.67 4.84
N SER A 179 -14.57 8.12 5.88
CA SER A 179 -13.86 8.88 6.91
C SER A 179 -12.51 8.22 7.21
N PRO A 180 -11.42 9.00 7.33
CA PRO A 180 -10.10 8.48 7.66
C PRO A 180 -10.04 8.00 9.11
N PHE A 181 -9.28 6.93 9.35
CA PHE A 181 -8.88 6.55 10.71
C PHE A 181 -7.84 7.54 11.24
N HIS A 182 -7.83 7.76 12.55
CA HIS A 182 -6.96 8.76 13.17
C HIS A 182 -6.39 8.30 14.51
N PHE A 183 -5.38 9.02 15.02
CA PHE A 183 -4.68 8.68 16.25
C PHE A 183 -5.61 8.42 17.46
N GLY A 184 -6.66 9.22 17.64
CA GLY A 184 -7.63 9.00 18.73
C GLY A 184 -8.43 7.68 18.70
N GLN A 185 -8.35 6.90 17.61
CA GLN A 185 -8.95 5.57 17.48
C GLN A 185 -7.91 4.44 17.62
N MET A 186 -6.63 4.80 17.73
CA MET A 186 -5.50 3.89 17.68
C MET A 186 -5.27 3.20 19.02
N ALA A 187 -5.02 1.89 18.98
CA ALA A 187 -4.46 1.13 20.09
C ALA A 187 -3.36 0.19 19.56
N VAL A 188 -2.33 -0.02 20.38
CA VAL A 188 -1.29 -1.03 20.12
C VAL A 188 -1.34 -2.03 21.26
N LYS A 189 -1.27 -3.31 20.94
CA LYS A 189 -1.23 -4.39 21.91
C LYS A 189 -0.04 -5.28 21.60
N SER A 190 0.57 -5.83 22.64
CA SER A 190 1.59 -6.88 22.49
C SER A 190 1.41 -8.00 23.51
N GLY A 191 2.05 -9.13 23.27
CA GLY A 191 2.03 -10.27 24.18
C GLY A 191 2.01 -11.61 23.45
N THR A 192 1.38 -12.62 24.05
CA THR A 192 1.17 -13.91 23.38
C THR A 192 0.13 -13.75 22.27
N PHE A 193 0.37 -14.36 21.11
CA PHE A 193 -0.57 -14.33 19.99
C PHE A 193 -1.98 -14.76 20.41
N GLY A 194 -2.98 -13.90 20.17
CA GLY A 194 -4.38 -14.13 20.56
C GLY A 194 -4.73 -13.77 22.01
N ALA A 195 -3.77 -13.30 22.79
CA ALA A 195 -3.94 -12.84 24.18
C ALA A 195 -3.15 -11.54 24.45
N GLU A 196 -3.04 -10.68 23.43
CA GLU A 196 -2.27 -9.44 23.50
C GLU A 196 -2.93 -8.41 24.45
N THR A 197 -2.09 -7.71 25.21
CA THR A 197 -2.50 -6.65 26.15
C THR A 197 -2.14 -5.28 25.59
N ALA A 198 -3.00 -4.28 25.84
CA ALA A 198 -2.77 -2.92 25.39
C ALA A 198 -1.48 -2.33 26.00
N LEU A 199 -0.70 -1.68 25.14
CA LEU A 199 0.46 -0.88 25.51
C LEU A 199 0.02 0.57 25.76
N ASP A 200 0.69 1.22 26.71
CA ASP A 200 0.48 2.63 27.03
C ASP A 200 1.67 3.48 26.52
N GLY A 201 1.48 4.79 26.42
CA GLY A 201 2.55 5.74 26.06
C GLY A 201 2.91 5.77 24.57
N ILE A 202 2.22 5.04 23.70
CA ILE A 202 2.52 5.01 22.26
C ILE A 202 2.19 6.36 21.60
N ARG A 203 3.18 6.94 20.93
CA ARG A 203 3.10 8.23 20.25
C ARG A 203 3.09 8.11 18.72
N LYS A 204 3.81 7.14 18.19
CA LYS A 204 3.90 6.92 16.75
C LYS A 204 4.09 5.44 16.45
N VAL A 205 3.42 4.98 15.40
CA VAL A 205 3.57 3.63 14.89
C VAL A 205 3.76 3.72 13.38
N SER A 206 4.71 2.97 12.85
CA SER A 206 4.79 2.66 11.43
C SER A 206 4.90 1.16 11.21
N VAL A 207 4.30 0.68 10.13
CA VAL A 207 4.44 -0.69 9.63
C VAL A 207 4.62 -0.63 8.13
N LYS A 208 5.73 -1.17 7.64
CA LYS A 208 6.03 -1.32 6.23
C LYS A 208 6.02 -2.79 5.86
N ILE A 209 5.28 -3.13 4.81
CA ILE A 209 5.20 -4.47 4.22
C ILE A 209 5.82 -4.38 2.84
N GLU A 210 6.96 -5.03 2.66
CA GLU A 210 7.67 -5.12 1.39
C GLU A 210 7.48 -6.51 0.77
N ARG A 211 7.15 -6.52 -0.51
CA ARG A 211 6.90 -7.70 -1.35
C ARG A 211 7.93 -7.77 -2.47
N PRO A 212 9.17 -8.23 -2.20
CA PRO A 212 10.20 -8.33 -3.23
C PRO A 212 9.72 -9.16 -4.43
N GLN A 213 9.81 -8.57 -5.61
CA GLN A 213 9.41 -9.18 -6.87
C GLN A 213 10.49 -8.90 -7.92
N ASP A 214 10.72 -9.86 -8.81
CA ASP A 214 11.50 -9.67 -10.01
C ASP A 214 10.69 -8.86 -11.02
N VAL A 215 10.94 -7.55 -11.06
CA VAL A 215 10.29 -6.58 -11.94
C VAL A 215 10.97 -6.46 -13.32
N GLU A 216 12.17 -7.02 -13.48
CA GLU A 216 13.01 -6.90 -14.69
C GLU A 216 12.75 -8.03 -15.71
N ARG A 217 11.51 -8.51 -15.78
CA ARG A 217 11.13 -9.67 -16.60
C ARG A 217 10.81 -9.32 -18.04
N PHE A 218 11.81 -8.85 -18.77
CA PHE A 218 11.71 -8.57 -20.21
C PHE A 218 12.20 -9.74 -21.06
N TYR A 219 11.38 -10.18 -22.01
CA TYR A 219 11.70 -11.29 -22.92
C TYR A 219 11.54 -10.90 -24.39
N ALA A 220 12.30 -11.55 -25.28
CA ALA A 220 12.16 -11.38 -26.72
C ALA A 220 10.74 -11.76 -27.18
N GLY A 221 10.19 -11.01 -28.16
CA GLY A 221 8.85 -11.26 -28.71
C GLY A 221 7.68 -10.70 -27.90
N GLN A 222 7.93 -9.94 -26.83
CA GLN A 222 6.90 -9.35 -25.95
C GLN A 222 6.71 -7.84 -26.14
N SER A 223 7.02 -7.32 -27.33
CA SER A 223 6.84 -5.90 -27.68
C SER A 223 7.46 -4.91 -26.68
N ALA A 224 8.62 -5.28 -26.10
CA ALA A 224 9.33 -4.47 -25.11
C ALA A 224 8.56 -4.23 -23.79
N LEU A 225 7.51 -5.01 -23.53
CA LEU A 225 6.75 -5.01 -22.27
C LEU A 225 7.28 -6.09 -21.32
N LYS A 226 7.15 -5.83 -20.02
CA LYS A 226 7.48 -6.82 -19.00
C LYS A 226 6.41 -7.89 -18.86
N LYS A 227 6.85 -9.09 -18.50
CA LYS A 227 6.00 -10.17 -18.01
C LYS A 227 5.65 -9.88 -16.54
N GLU A 228 4.60 -10.52 -16.05
CA GLU A 228 4.17 -10.40 -14.66
C GLU A 228 5.35 -10.59 -13.68
N PRO A 229 5.59 -9.64 -12.76
CA PRO A 229 6.60 -9.81 -11.73
C PRO A 229 6.33 -11.07 -10.88
N ILE A 230 7.40 -11.76 -10.50
CA ILE A 230 7.33 -12.97 -9.66
C ILE A 230 8.07 -12.71 -8.36
N GLU A 231 7.53 -13.21 -7.26
CA GLU A 231 8.15 -13.17 -5.93
C GLU A 231 9.54 -13.83 -5.97
N ASN A 232 10.57 -13.09 -5.57
CA ASN A 232 11.97 -13.52 -5.72
C ASN A 232 12.79 -13.47 -4.42
N ASP A 233 12.21 -13.00 -3.32
CA ASP A 233 12.81 -12.98 -1.99
C ASP A 233 11.70 -13.08 -0.93
N LEU A 234 12.08 -13.29 0.33
CA LEU A 234 11.15 -13.34 1.46
C LEU A 234 10.47 -11.98 1.67
N VAL A 235 9.19 -12.02 2.06
CA VAL A 235 8.44 -10.83 2.47
C VAL A 235 9.12 -10.21 3.69
N LYS A 236 9.34 -8.89 3.66
CA LYS A 236 9.96 -8.15 4.76
C LYS A 236 8.91 -7.26 5.38
N ILE A 237 8.66 -7.44 6.67
CA ILE A 237 7.76 -6.58 7.43
C ILE A 237 8.59 -5.95 8.53
N SER A 238 8.66 -4.62 8.54
CA SER A 238 9.38 -3.85 9.54
C SER A 238 8.53 -2.69 10.01
N GLY A 239 8.91 -2.08 11.13
CA GLY A 239 8.19 -0.93 11.65
C GLY A 239 8.92 -0.27 12.80
N SER A 240 8.32 0.79 13.32
CA SER A 240 8.80 1.48 14.51
C SER A 240 7.67 1.83 15.47
N LEU A 241 7.99 1.84 16.76
CA LEU A 241 7.14 2.29 17.85
C LEU A 241 7.86 3.41 18.60
N GLU A 242 7.40 4.64 18.48
CA GLU A 242 7.82 5.72 19.37
C GLU A 242 6.89 5.73 20.58
N THR A 243 7.47 5.62 21.78
CA THR A 243 6.70 5.57 23.03
C THR A 243 7.33 6.46 24.08
N ASP A 244 6.52 7.02 24.97
CA ASP A 244 7.03 7.47 26.27
C ASP A 244 7.49 6.23 27.07
N TYR A 245 8.61 6.33 27.78
CA TYR A 245 9.18 5.21 28.52
C TYR A 245 8.43 4.95 29.84
N VAL A 246 7.24 4.35 29.72
CA VAL A 246 6.31 4.09 30.84
C VAL A 246 6.46 2.68 31.44
N ALA A 247 7.00 1.73 30.68
CA ALA A 247 7.19 0.34 31.10
C ALA A 247 8.42 -0.27 30.41
N THR A 248 9.07 -1.23 31.08
CA THR A 248 10.24 -1.95 30.54
C THR A 248 9.87 -3.08 29.59
N THR A 249 8.58 -3.43 29.43
CA THR A 249 8.14 -4.61 28.67
C THR A 249 8.74 -4.74 27.27
N LEU A 250 8.83 -3.63 26.51
CA LEU A 250 9.48 -3.61 25.20
C LEU A 250 11.01 -3.64 25.32
N ASP A 251 11.60 -2.94 26.28
CA ASP A 251 13.05 -2.95 26.52
C ASP A 251 13.56 -4.35 26.95
N ASP A 252 12.79 -5.05 27.77
CA ASP A 252 13.06 -6.42 28.21
C ASP A 252 13.01 -7.40 27.02
N LEU A 253 12.08 -7.20 26.07
CA LEU A 253 12.01 -7.98 24.83
C LEU A 253 13.21 -7.72 23.92
N HIS A 254 13.65 -6.47 23.80
CA HIS A 254 14.86 -6.12 23.06
C HIS A 254 16.10 -6.76 23.70
N THR A 255 16.27 -6.61 25.02
CA THR A 255 17.42 -7.14 25.78
C THR A 255 17.50 -8.67 25.73
N SER A 256 16.36 -9.35 25.78
CA SER A 256 16.28 -10.82 25.75
C SER A 256 16.25 -11.42 24.34
N ASP A 257 16.16 -10.59 23.29
CA ASP A 257 15.88 -11.02 21.92
C ASP A 257 14.59 -11.90 21.85
N GLY A 258 13.62 -11.56 22.69
CA GLY A 258 12.33 -12.24 22.80
C GLY A 258 11.39 -11.85 21.66
N ALA A 259 10.60 -12.81 21.18
CA ALA A 259 9.52 -12.56 20.23
C ALA A 259 8.20 -12.24 20.95
N THR A 260 7.42 -11.32 20.41
CA THR A 260 6.07 -10.99 20.90
C THR A 260 5.10 -10.84 19.73
N SER A 261 3.81 -11.09 19.93
CA SER A 261 2.79 -10.69 18.97
C SER A 261 2.57 -9.18 19.06
N LEU A 262 2.33 -8.52 17.93
CA LEU A 262 1.98 -7.11 17.87
C LEU A 262 0.66 -6.94 17.11
N VAL A 263 -0.30 -6.28 17.76
CA VAL A 263 -1.58 -5.90 17.16
C VAL A 263 -1.67 -4.38 17.17
N TRP A 264 -1.73 -3.79 15.98
CA TRP A 264 -1.99 -2.37 15.80
C TRP A 264 -3.38 -2.19 15.23
N GLU A 265 -4.28 -1.57 16.00
CA GLU A 265 -5.69 -1.45 15.64
C GLU A 265 -6.20 -0.02 15.70
N PHE A 266 -7.19 0.26 14.86
CA PHE A 266 -7.99 1.47 14.85
C PHE A 266 -9.45 1.07 14.92
N VAL A 267 -10.16 1.56 15.92
CA VAL A 267 -11.58 1.29 16.12
C VAL A 267 -12.37 2.58 15.95
N GLY A 268 -13.12 2.67 14.86
CA GLY A 268 -13.93 3.80 14.47
C GLY A 268 -15.37 3.74 14.98
N GLY A 269 -16.29 4.29 14.19
CA GLY A 269 -17.71 4.36 14.55
C GLY A 269 -18.38 2.99 14.63
N LEU A 270 -19.45 2.91 15.43
CA LEU A 270 -20.30 1.72 15.46
C LEU A 270 -21.01 1.55 14.12
N ILE A 271 -20.91 0.36 13.50
CA ILE A 271 -21.68 -0.01 12.32
C ILE A 271 -23.03 -0.59 12.75
N ALA A 272 -22.98 -1.64 13.58
CA ALA A 272 -24.16 -2.34 14.07
C ALA A 272 -23.80 -3.26 15.26
N SER A 273 -24.67 -3.30 16.27
CA SER A 273 -24.51 -4.17 17.45
C SER A 273 -23.14 -4.01 18.15
N THR A 274 -22.26 -5.00 18.07
CA THR A 274 -20.89 -4.96 18.63
C THR A 274 -19.82 -4.80 17.56
N TYR A 275 -20.20 -4.53 16.30
CA TYR A 275 -19.29 -4.40 15.17
C TYR A 275 -19.04 -2.92 14.86
N TYR A 276 -17.77 -2.55 14.93
CA TYR A 276 -17.26 -1.20 14.68
C TYR A 276 -16.44 -1.19 13.40
N GLU A 277 -16.37 -0.04 12.74
CA GLU A 277 -15.41 0.18 11.67
C GLU A 277 -14.01 -0.07 12.22
N THR A 278 -13.27 -1.00 11.64
CA THR A 278 -12.00 -1.45 12.22
C THR A 278 -10.96 -1.59 11.13
N PHE A 279 -9.76 -1.07 11.37
CA PHE A 279 -8.57 -1.42 10.63
C PHE A 279 -7.55 -1.99 11.61
N ARG A 280 -7.05 -3.19 11.37
CA ARG A 280 -6.12 -3.85 12.28
C ARG A 280 -5.03 -4.59 11.52
N ILE A 281 -3.78 -4.34 11.88
CA ILE A 281 -2.62 -5.13 11.45
C ILE A 281 -2.23 -6.04 12.61
N THR A 282 -2.15 -7.34 12.35
CA THR A 282 -1.69 -8.35 13.32
C THR A 282 -0.42 -9.01 12.81
N LEU A 283 0.63 -8.94 13.62
CA LEU A 283 1.94 -9.51 13.36
C LEU A 283 2.23 -10.56 14.45
N PRO A 284 2.15 -11.87 14.15
CA PRO A 284 2.19 -12.93 15.17
C PRO A 284 3.49 -13.01 15.96
N ALA A 285 4.62 -12.67 15.34
CA ALA A 285 5.92 -12.59 15.98
C ALA A 285 6.68 -11.38 15.45
N VAL A 286 7.01 -10.45 16.34
CA VAL A 286 7.94 -9.35 16.11
C VAL A 286 9.10 -9.45 17.08
N LYS A 287 10.28 -9.06 16.61
CA LYS A 287 11.49 -8.88 17.42
C LYS A 287 11.90 -7.41 17.35
N LEU A 288 12.39 -6.88 18.47
CA LEU A 288 12.85 -5.50 18.56
C LEU A 288 14.36 -5.46 18.29
N ASP A 289 14.74 -4.82 17.19
CA ASP A 289 16.13 -4.81 16.70
C ASP A 289 16.96 -3.66 17.30
N GLU A 290 16.31 -2.55 17.64
CA GLU A 290 16.95 -1.35 18.18
C GLU A 290 15.96 -0.59 19.06
N GLY A 291 16.42 -0.08 20.20
CA GLY A 291 15.64 0.88 21.00
C GLY A 291 16.05 1.06 22.46
N PRO A 292 17.34 0.99 22.87
CA PRO A 292 17.67 1.24 24.27
C PRO A 292 17.24 2.66 24.68
N PRO A 293 16.57 2.83 25.83
CA PRO A 293 16.14 4.14 26.28
C PRO A 293 17.35 5.01 26.62
N VAL A 294 17.45 6.19 25.99
CA VAL A 294 18.52 7.18 26.25
C VAL A 294 17.95 8.40 26.97
N VAL A 295 18.63 8.84 28.02
CA VAL A 295 18.29 10.08 28.74
C VAL A 295 19.03 11.24 28.10
N ASP A 296 18.32 12.09 27.34
CA ASP A 296 18.86 13.26 26.64
C ASP A 296 18.34 14.59 27.23
N GLY A 297 18.39 14.71 28.56
CA GLY A 297 18.01 15.93 29.30
C GLY A 297 16.83 15.76 30.25
N TYR A 298 16.16 16.87 30.58
CA TYR A 298 15.14 16.94 31.63
C TYR A 298 13.74 16.44 31.20
N GLY A 299 13.54 16.09 29.93
CA GLY A 299 12.26 15.66 29.39
C GLY A 299 11.92 14.20 29.68
N VAL A 300 10.70 13.79 29.32
CA VAL A 300 10.30 12.37 29.32
C VAL A 300 11.14 11.61 28.31
N VAL A 301 11.65 10.45 28.72
CA VAL A 301 12.44 9.56 27.85
C VAL A 301 11.53 8.92 26.81
N LYS A 302 11.92 9.01 25.54
CA LYS A 302 11.11 8.61 24.38
C LYS A 302 11.87 7.66 23.48
N PRO A 303 11.99 6.37 23.84
CA PRO A 303 12.62 5.40 22.97
C PRO A 303 11.81 5.20 21.69
N THR A 304 12.54 4.96 20.61
CA THR A 304 12.00 4.44 19.36
C THR A 304 12.43 2.99 19.24
N PHE A 305 11.47 2.07 19.31
CA PHE A 305 11.71 0.64 19.12
C PHE A 305 11.49 0.28 17.66
N ASN A 306 12.58 -0.01 16.94
CA ASN A 306 12.51 -0.57 15.59
C ASN A 306 12.28 -2.08 15.70
N PHE A 307 11.38 -2.62 14.88
CA PHE A 307 11.05 -4.03 14.91
C PHE A 307 11.00 -4.67 13.54
N THR A 308 11.27 -5.98 13.52
CA THR A 308 11.10 -6.84 12.36
C THR A 308 10.09 -7.93 12.70
N ALA A 309 9.08 -8.11 11.83
CA ALA A 309 8.14 -9.20 11.96
C ALA A 309 8.68 -10.47 11.27
N LEU A 310 8.54 -11.59 11.95
CA LEU A 310 9.01 -12.90 11.53
C LEU A 310 7.85 -13.90 11.51
N TYR A 311 8.07 -15.02 10.84
CA TYR A 311 7.13 -16.13 10.87
C TYR A 311 7.31 -16.93 12.17
N ASP A 312 6.24 -17.14 12.92
CA ASP A 312 6.23 -17.89 14.19
C ASP A 312 6.16 -19.41 14.01
N GLY A 313 6.14 -19.89 12.75
CA GLY A 313 6.02 -21.30 12.40
C GLY A 313 4.57 -21.82 12.29
N THR A 314 3.56 -20.99 12.57
CA THR A 314 2.15 -21.39 12.58
C THR A 314 1.22 -20.34 11.95
N ASN A 315 1.26 -19.10 12.44
CA ASN A 315 0.35 -18.02 12.11
C ASN A 315 0.97 -17.06 11.09
N LEU A 316 0.14 -16.59 10.16
CA LEU A 316 0.56 -15.60 9.16
C LEU A 316 0.15 -14.19 9.59
N PRO A 317 0.95 -13.16 9.24
CA PRO A 317 0.52 -11.78 9.33
C PRO A 317 -0.80 -11.54 8.60
N LYS A 318 -1.65 -10.69 9.16
CA LYS A 318 -2.96 -10.36 8.58
C LYS A 318 -3.33 -8.90 8.77
N ILE A 319 -4.10 -8.39 7.82
CA ILE A 319 -4.82 -7.12 7.93
C ILE A 319 -6.31 -7.43 7.98
N GLU A 320 -6.96 -7.04 9.08
CA GLU A 320 -8.40 -7.13 9.26
C GLU A 320 -9.02 -5.76 9.01
N TYR A 321 -10.08 -5.75 8.21
CA TYR A 321 -10.80 -4.54 7.85
C TYR A 321 -12.30 -4.78 7.94
N ILE A 322 -12.97 -4.07 8.84
CA ILE A 322 -14.42 -4.15 9.04
C ILE A 322 -15.03 -2.86 8.53
N SER A 323 -15.92 -2.98 7.55
CA SER A 323 -16.64 -1.85 6.95
C SER A 323 -18.04 -2.27 6.52
N THR A 324 -18.77 -1.37 5.87
CA THR A 324 -20.04 -1.70 5.20
C THR A 324 -19.87 -2.14 3.75
N ASP A 325 -18.64 -2.34 3.29
CA ASP A 325 -18.34 -2.78 1.92
C ASP A 325 -18.71 -4.25 1.73
N VAL A 326 -19.66 -4.49 0.82
CA VAL A 326 -20.10 -5.84 0.43
C VAL A 326 -19.22 -6.47 -0.66
N THR A 327 -18.42 -5.66 -1.35
CA THR A 327 -17.38 -6.11 -2.29
C THR A 327 -16.09 -5.35 -2.03
N LEU A 328 -14.97 -5.94 -2.46
CA LEU A 328 -13.74 -5.17 -2.66
C LEU A 328 -13.94 -4.10 -3.75
#